data_AF-A0A8J3ITC7-F1
#
_entry.id   AF-A0A8J3ITC7-F1
#
_cell.length_a   1.000
_cell.length_b   1.000
_cell.length_c   1.000
_cell.angle_alpha   90.00
_cell.angle_beta   90.00
_cell.angle_gamma   90.00
#
_symmetry.space_group_name_H-M   'P 1'
#
loop_
_entity.id
_entity.type
_entity.pdbx_description
1 polymer ?
#
loop_
_entity_poly.entity_id
_entity_poly.type
_entity_poly.pdbx_seq_one_letter_code
_entity_poly.pdbx_strand_id
1 'polypeptide(L)'
;MLRRLIHAAGVVAAEAYQASDEQAGALVERAGQLMFEVGQRATQQGDDLSISAVMTAYMAKLEELSAHRGTIVGVPSGFTDLDRLTGGFRKSDVIVLAARPL
;
A
#
# COMPACT_ATOMS: atom_id res chain seq x y z
N MET A 1 -9.02 18.68 0.12
CA MET A 1 -9.50 17.38 0.62
C MET A 1 -10.96 17.43 1.03
N LEU A 2 -11.29 18.09 2.15
CA LEU A 2 -12.64 18.08 2.75
C LEU A 2 -13.77 18.47 1.77
N ARG A 3 -13.61 19.55 1.00
CA ARG A 3 -14.61 19.96 -0.01
C ARG A 3 -14.89 18.89 -1.08
N ARG A 4 -13.88 18.12 -1.49
CA ARG A 4 -14.03 17.03 -2.46
C ARG A 4 -14.67 15.79 -1.82
N LEU A 5 -14.32 15.50 -0.56
CA LEU A 5 -14.96 14.42 0.20
C LEU A 5 -16.46 14.69 0.37
N ILE A 6 -16.82 15.93 0.73
CA ILE A 6 -18.22 16.37 0.82
C ILE A 6 -18.93 16.23 -0.52
N HIS A 7 -18.28 16.63 -1.62
CA HIS A 7 -18.84 16.46 -2.96
C HIS A 7 -19.05 14.98 -3.33
N ALA A 8 -18.06 14.12 -3.11
CA ALA A 8 -18.17 12.69 -3.39
C ALA A 8 -19.29 12.03 -2.57
N ALA A 9 -19.39 12.36 -1.27
CA ALA A 9 -20.48 11.89 -0.42
C ALA A 9 -21.85 12.37 -0.91
N GLY A 10 -21.95 13.62 -1.37
CA GLY A 10 -23.18 14.17 -1.95
C GLY A 10 -23.63 13.47 -3.23
N VAL A 11 -22.69 13.13 -4.12
CA VAL A 11 -22.98 12.36 -5.35
C VAL A 11 -23.49 10.96 -5.00
N VAL A 12 -22.78 10.25 -4.12
CA VAL A 12 -23.18 8.89 -3.69
C VAL A 12 -24.56 8.91 -3.02
N ALA A 13 -24.83 9.90 -2.16
CA ALA A 13 -26.13 10.04 -1.52
C ALA A 13 -27.25 10.29 -2.53
N ALA A 14 -27.03 11.16 -3.53
CA ALA A 14 -28.01 11.43 -4.58
C ALA A 14 -28.30 10.19 -5.43
N GLU A 15 -27.27 9.42 -5.80
CA GLU A 15 -27.44 8.16 -6.54
C GLU A 15 -28.18 7.11 -5.69
N ALA A 16 -27.92 7.05 -4.38
CA ALA A 16 -28.61 6.13 -3.48
C ALA A 16 -30.12 6.39 -3.38
N TYR A 17 -30.53 7.67 -3.44
CA TYR A 17 -31.96 8.02 -3.47
C TYR A 17 -32.67 7.61 -4.78
N GLN A 18 -31.93 7.43 -5.87
CA GLN A 18 -32.48 7.12 -7.20
C GLN A 18 -32.29 5.65 -7.60
N ALA A 19 -31.43 4.92 -6.88
CA ALA A 19 -31.10 3.54 -7.18
C ALA A 19 -32.24 2.59 -6.76
N SER A 20 -32.43 1.56 -7.58
CA SER A 20 -33.20 0.37 -7.20
C SER A 20 -32.32 -0.63 -6.44
N ASP A 21 -32.94 -1.59 -5.73
CA ASP A 21 -32.22 -2.62 -4.98
C ASP A 21 -31.28 -3.45 -5.90
N GLU A 22 -31.67 -3.67 -7.15
CA GLU A 22 -30.86 -4.35 -8.16
C GLU A 22 -29.57 -3.61 -8.51
N GLN A 23 -29.54 -2.28 -8.31
CA GLN A 23 -28.39 -1.42 -8.60
C GLN A 23 -27.51 -1.16 -7.37
N ALA A 24 -27.90 -1.64 -6.18
CA ALA A 24 -27.19 -1.36 -4.93
C ALA A 24 -25.72 -1.83 -4.98
N GLY A 25 -25.45 -3.01 -5.55
CA GLY A 25 -24.09 -3.53 -5.70
C GLY A 25 -23.19 -2.63 -6.55
N ALA A 26 -23.69 -2.21 -7.72
CA ALA A 26 -22.96 -1.31 -8.61
C ALA A 26 -22.75 0.08 -8.00
N LEU A 27 -23.70 0.55 -7.19
CA LEU A 27 -23.56 1.80 -6.44
C LEU A 27 -22.46 1.72 -5.38
N VAL A 28 -22.35 0.61 -4.66
CA VAL A 28 -21.28 0.38 -3.68
C VAL A 28 -19.91 0.42 -4.35
N GLU A 29 -19.75 -0.22 -5.50
CA GLU A 29 -18.50 -0.18 -6.27
C GLU A 29 -18.13 1.24 -6.71
N ARG A 30 -19.10 2.00 -7.28
CA ARG A 30 -18.89 3.39 -7.68
C ARG A 30 -18.53 4.29 -6.50
N ALA A 31 -19.18 4.11 -5.36
CA ALA A 31 -18.86 4.85 -4.14
C ALA A 31 -17.42 4.58 -3.70
N GLY A 32 -16.99 3.32 -3.72
CA GLY A 32 -15.60 2.92 -3.43
C GLY A 32 -14.60 3.61 -4.35
N GLN A 33 -14.87 3.62 -5.66
CA GLN A 33 -14.01 4.29 -6.65
C GLN A 33 -13.89 5.79 -6.38
N LEU A 34 -15.00 6.48 -6.15
CA LEU A 34 -15.01 7.92 -5.85
C LEU A 34 -14.21 8.25 -4.57
N MET A 35 -14.36 7.44 -3.51
CA MET A 35 -13.59 7.61 -2.28
C MET A 35 -12.10 7.36 -2.50
N PHE A 36 -11.74 6.35 -3.28
CA PHE A 36 -10.36 6.04 -3.62
C PHE A 36 -9.69 7.19 -4.40
N GLU A 37 -10.39 7.81 -5.34
CA GLU A 37 -9.89 8.98 -6.08
C GLU A 37 -9.63 10.20 -5.18
N VAL A 38 -10.47 10.42 -4.17
CA VAL A 38 -10.25 11.46 -3.16
C VAL A 38 -8.99 11.17 -2.34
N GLY A 39 -8.77 9.89 -1.98
CA GLY A 39 -7.61 9.43 -1.22
C GLY A 39 -6.29 9.49 -1.99
N GLN A 40 -6.23 8.98 -3.23
CA GLN A 40 -4.99 8.94 -4.02
C GLN A 40 -4.39 10.33 -4.27
N ARG A 41 -5.24 11.34 -4.52
CA ARG A 41 -4.75 12.72 -4.71
C ARG A 41 -4.19 13.34 -3.42
N ALA A 42 -4.47 12.77 -2.25
CA ALA A 42 -3.88 13.22 -1.00
C ALA A 42 -2.43 12.76 -0.90
N THR A 43 -2.17 11.54 -1.33
CA THR A 43 -0.83 10.94 -1.35
C THR A 43 0.09 11.68 -2.33
N GLN A 44 -0.42 12.11 -3.50
CA GLN A 44 0.39 12.81 -4.51
C GLN A 44 0.89 14.21 -4.09
N GLN A 45 0.34 14.80 -3.02
CA GLN A 45 0.79 16.13 -2.54
C GLN A 45 1.91 16.05 -1.49
N GLY A 46 2.41 14.85 -1.15
CA GLY A 46 3.38 14.64 -0.08
C GLY A 46 4.80 14.25 -0.50
N ASP A 47 5.08 14.10 -1.80
CA ASP A 47 6.29 13.41 -2.28
C ASP A 47 7.51 14.30 -2.62
N ASP A 48 7.50 15.59 -2.23
CA ASP A 48 8.69 16.45 -2.35
C ASP A 48 9.71 16.18 -1.21
N LEU A 49 10.13 14.92 -1.04
CA LEU A 49 11.26 14.60 -0.17
C LEU A 49 12.56 14.94 -0.89
N SER A 50 13.37 15.82 -0.30
CA SER A 50 14.71 16.09 -0.83
C SER A 50 15.57 14.83 -0.82
N ILE A 51 16.38 14.62 -1.86
CA ILE A 51 17.32 13.49 -1.96
C ILE A 51 18.23 13.41 -0.73
N SER A 52 18.63 14.55 -0.18
CA SER A 52 19.46 14.61 1.05
C SER A 52 18.75 13.99 2.26
N ALA A 53 17.47 14.27 2.44
CA ALA A 53 16.68 13.68 3.53
C ALA A 53 16.54 12.16 3.37
N VAL A 54 16.33 11.68 2.14
CA VAL A 54 16.27 10.24 1.83
C VAL A 54 17.60 9.55 2.13
N MET A 55 18.71 10.15 1.70
CA MET A 55 20.05 9.61 1.94
C MET A 55 20.39 9.55 3.45
N THR A 56 19.99 10.56 4.21
CA THR A 56 20.19 10.59 5.66
C THR A 56 19.42 9.47 6.37
N ALA A 57 18.14 9.29 6.02
CA ALA A 57 17.32 8.20 6.54
C ALA A 57 17.87 6.81 6.15
N TYR A 58 18.38 6.67 4.92
CA TYR A 58 18.99 5.43 4.45
C TYR A 58 20.27 5.07 5.20
N MET A 59 21.14 6.05 5.47
CA MET A 59 22.38 5.83 6.24
C MET A 59 22.07 5.41 7.68
N ALA A 60 21.11 6.07 8.35
CA ALA A 60 20.66 5.65 9.67
C ALA A 60 20.12 4.20 9.67
N LYS A 61 19.43 3.79 8.59
CA LYS A 61 18.95 2.41 8.45
C LYS A 61 20.09 1.39 8.28
N LEU A 62 21.14 1.75 7.54
CA LEU A 62 22.32 0.88 7.38
C LEU A 62 23.07 0.71 8.71
N GLU A 63 23.18 1.76 9.52
CA GLU A 63 23.78 1.69 10.85
C GLU A 63 23.00 0.75 11.76
N GLU A 64 21.66 0.86 11.78
CA GLU A 64 20.77 -0.05 12.53
C GLU A 64 20.97 -1.51 12.10
N LEU A 65 21.01 -1.79 10.79
CA LEU A 65 21.22 -3.14 10.27
C LEU A 65 22.62 -3.69 10.58
N SER A 66 23.64 -2.83 10.51
CA SER A 66 25.02 -3.21 10.84
C SER A 66 25.19 -3.51 12.34
N ALA A 67 24.39 -2.89 13.21
CA ALA A 67 24.40 -3.18 14.64
C ALA A 67 23.78 -4.57 14.98
N HIS A 68 22.91 -5.12 14.12
CA HIS A 68 22.16 -6.36 14.37
C HIS A 68 22.64 -7.57 13.53
N ARG A 69 23.94 -7.64 13.21
CA ARG A 69 24.52 -8.71 12.39
C ARG A 69 24.18 -10.11 12.93
N GLY A 70 23.45 -10.89 12.13
CA GLY A 70 23.22 -12.32 12.37
C GLY A 70 21.74 -12.73 12.49
N THR A 71 20.83 -11.77 12.59
CA THR A 71 19.38 -12.06 12.71
C THR A 71 18.71 -11.99 11.33
N ILE A 72 17.84 -12.95 11.01
CA ILE A 72 16.92 -12.84 9.86
C ILE A 72 16.12 -11.55 10.06
N VAL A 73 16.32 -10.57 9.18
CA VAL A 73 15.72 -9.22 9.30
C VAL A 73 14.25 -9.24 8.87
N GLY A 74 13.89 -10.16 7.97
CA GLY A 74 12.52 -10.38 7.51
C GLY A 74 11.79 -11.50 8.27
N VAL A 75 10.54 -11.74 7.88
CA VAL A 75 9.76 -12.89 8.33
C VAL A 75 10.36 -14.17 7.72
N PRO A 76 10.75 -15.19 8.50
CA PRO A 76 11.32 -16.41 7.95
C PRO A 76 10.30 -17.17 7.08
N SER A 77 10.75 -17.68 5.94
CA SER A 77 9.95 -18.53 5.06
C SER A 77 9.80 -19.96 5.59
N GLY A 78 10.70 -20.37 6.49
CA GLY A 78 10.78 -21.74 7.01
C GLY A 78 11.66 -22.66 6.17
N PHE A 79 12.17 -22.20 5.02
CA PHE A 79 13.17 -22.91 4.22
C PHE A 79 14.55 -22.30 4.47
N THR A 80 15.43 -23.03 5.18
CA THR A 80 16.74 -22.50 5.61
C THR A 80 17.58 -21.94 4.47
N ASP A 81 17.62 -22.63 3.32
CA ASP A 81 18.39 -22.17 2.16
C ASP A 81 17.82 -20.89 1.55
N LEU A 82 16.49 -20.78 1.49
CA LEU A 82 15.81 -19.58 0.99
C LEU A 82 15.99 -18.40 1.94
N ASP A 83 15.86 -18.63 3.25
CA ASP A 83 16.03 -17.61 4.27
C ASP A 83 17.48 -17.11 4.34
N ARG A 84 18.47 -17.98 4.08
CA ARG A 84 19.88 -17.58 3.98
C ARG A 84 20.14 -16.67 2.77
N LEU A 85 19.46 -16.92 1.65
CA LEU A 85 19.61 -16.13 0.43
C LEU A 85 18.86 -14.80 0.49
N THR A 86 17.68 -14.79 1.11
CA THR A 86 16.77 -13.62 1.12
C THR A 86 16.89 -12.78 2.39
N GLY A 87 17.40 -13.35 3.48
CA GLY A 87 17.34 -12.75 4.81
C GLY A 87 15.92 -12.69 5.39
N GLY A 88 15.02 -13.55 4.89
CA GLY A 88 13.58 -13.56 5.18
C GLY A 88 12.78 -12.56 4.34
N PHE A 89 11.46 -12.63 4.43
CA PHE A 89 10.52 -11.77 3.71
C PHE A 89 10.35 -10.42 4.38
N ARG A 90 10.66 -9.33 3.67
CA ARG A 90 10.53 -7.96 4.21
C ARG A 90 9.19 -7.37 3.80
N LYS A 91 8.65 -6.49 4.66
CA LYS A 91 7.32 -5.87 4.47
C LYS A 91 7.20 -5.03 3.19
N SER A 92 8.32 -4.55 2.64
CA SER A 92 8.38 -3.76 1.41
C SER A 92 8.47 -4.59 0.14
N ASP A 93 8.71 -5.90 0.24
CA ASP A 93 9.05 -6.73 -0.92
C ASP A 93 7.78 -7.31 -1.54
N VAL A 94 7.72 -7.34 -2.88
CA VAL A 94 6.71 -8.10 -3.64
C VAL A 94 7.31 -9.45 -4.02
N ILE A 95 6.73 -10.53 -3.49
CA ILE A 95 7.21 -11.89 -3.71
C ILE A 95 6.33 -12.58 -4.74
N VAL A 96 6.93 -13.03 -5.85
CA VAL A 96 6.23 -13.74 -6.93
C VAL A 96 6.73 -15.18 -6.99
N LEU A 97 5.82 -16.14 -6.81
CA LEU A 97 6.09 -17.56 -6.98
C LEU A 97 5.48 -18.05 -8.30
N ALA A 98 6.35 -18.42 -9.25
CA ALA A 98 5.93 -18.97 -10.55
C ALA A 98 6.42 -20.41 -10.69
N ALA A 99 5.51 -21.33 -10.98
CA ALA A 99 5.80 -22.74 -11.19
C ALA A 99 5.06 -23.25 -12.45
N ARG A 100 5.61 -24.30 -13.08
CA ARG A 100 4.93 -24.98 -14.17
C ARG A 100 3.80 -25.86 -13.61
N PRO A 101 2.63 -25.97 -14.28
CA PRO A 101 1.60 -26.93 -13.90
C PRO A 101 2.15 -28.35 -14.01
N LEU A 102 1.83 -29.19 -13.03
CA LEU A 102 2.09 -30.63 -13.04
C LEU A 102 1.15 -31.35 -14.00
#